data_AF-A0AAD0FVE3-F1
#
_entry.id   AF-A0AAD0FVE3-F1
#
_cell.length_a   1.000
_cell.length_b   1.000
_cell.length_c   1.000
_cell.angle_alpha   90.00
_cell.angle_beta   90.00
_cell.angle_gamma   90.00
#
_symmetry.space_group_name_H-M   'P 1'
#
loop_
_entity.id
_entity.type
_entity.pdbx_description
1 polymer ?
#
loop_
_entity_poly.entity_id
_entity_poly.type
_entity_poly.pdbx_seq_one_letter_code
_entity_poly.pdbx_strand_id
1 'polypeptide(L)' 'MAKWTLYHTEGCHLCEQAHALITPLLMSEGSLLLTDIMTDKQLIAQYQVSIPVLKNEHGQQLFWPFTAEQVQIFLALAD' A
#
# COMPACT_ATOMS: atom_id res chain seq x y z
N MET A 1 8.86 -5.24 12.41
CA MET A 1 8.96 -4.99 10.95
C MET A 1 7.55 -4.66 10.48
N ALA A 2 7.38 -3.80 9.48
CA ALA A 2 6.05 -3.50 8.94
C ALA A 2 5.51 -4.74 8.20
N LYS A 3 4.26 -5.15 8.50
CA LYS A 3 3.59 -6.27 7.83
C LYS A 3 3.14 -5.92 6.41
N TRP A 4 2.91 -4.63 6.17
CA TRP A 4 2.42 -4.12 4.89
C TRP A 4 3.24 -2.92 4.42
N THR A 5 3.33 -2.75 3.11
CA THR A 5 3.95 -1.59 2.45
C THR A 5 2.98 -0.99 1.45
N LEU A 6 2.71 0.31 1.55
CA LEU A 6 2.01 1.07 0.52
C LEU A 6 3.04 1.80 -0.34
N TYR A 7 3.17 1.38 -1.60
CA TYR A 7 3.95 2.09 -2.60
C TYR A 7 3.16 3.29 -3.11
N HIS A 8 3.74 4.47 -2.94
CA HIS A 8 3.12 5.73 -3.29
C HIS A 8 4.13 6.72 -3.85
N THR A 9 3.70 7.95 -4.12
CA THR A 9 4.59 9.11 -4.23
C THR A 9 3.88 10.35 -3.69
N GLU A 10 4.62 11.42 -3.40
CA GLU A 10 4.06 12.68 -2.93
C GLU A 10 3.24 13.38 -4.02
N GLY A 11 2.21 14.14 -3.64
CA GLY A 11 1.33 14.85 -4.59
C GLY A 11 0.41 13.94 -5.41
N CYS A 12 0.33 12.64 -5.10
CA CYS A 12 -0.58 11.71 -5.76
C CYS A 12 -1.91 11.59 -5.01
N HIS A 13 -2.96 12.19 -5.57
CA HIS A 13 -4.30 12.17 -4.96
C HIS A 13 -4.87 10.76 -4.74
N LEU A 14 -4.58 9.82 -5.67
CA LEU A 14 -5.01 8.43 -5.53
C LEU A 14 -4.33 7.76 -4.32
N CYS A 15 -3.06 8.07 -4.09
CA CYS A 15 -2.32 7.55 -2.95
C CYS A 15 -2.87 8.05 -1.61
N GLU A 16 -3.30 9.31 -1.54
CA GLU A 16 -3.96 9.86 -0.36
C GLU A 16 -5.27 9.12 -0.06
N GLN A 17 -6.09 8.85 -1.09
CA GLN A 17 -7.33 8.09 -0.95
C GLN A 17 -7.08 6.65 -0.47
N ALA A 18 -6.11 5.97 -1.08
CA ALA A 18 -5.71 4.62 -0.69
C ALA A 18 -5.24 4.57 0.78
N HIS A 19 -4.36 5.50 1.16
CA HIS A 19 -3.87 5.58 2.53
C HIS A 19 -5.01 5.84 3.53
N ALA A 20 -5.90 6.79 3.24
CA ALA A 20 -7.05 7.11 4.09
C ALA A 20 -8.02 5.92 4.24
N LEU A 21 -8.12 5.05 3.23
CA LEU A 21 -8.93 3.83 3.28
C LEU A 21 -8.26 2.71 4.09
N ILE A 22 -6.93 2.58 4.02
CA ILE A 22 -6.17 1.53 4.72
C ILE A 22 -6.01 1.84 6.22
N THR A 23 -5.62 3.06 6.57
CA THR A 23 -5.27 3.46 7.94
C THR A 23 -6.29 3.05 9.02
N PRO A 24 -7.61 3.29 8.87
CA PRO A 24 -8.58 2.90 9.89
C PRO A 24 -8.78 1.38 10.03
N LEU A 25 -8.29 0.57 9.08
CA LEU A 25 -8.40 -0.88 9.09
C LEU A 25 -7.18 -1.56 9.75
N LEU A 26 -6.11 -0.82 10.01
CA LEU A 26 -4.92 -1.32 10.67
C LEU A 26 -5.15 -1.42 12.18
N MET A 27 -4.80 -2.56 12.78
CA MET A 27 -4.91 -2.76 14.22
C MET A 27 -3.81 -2.06 15.03
N SER A 28 -2.72 -1.62 14.38
CA SER A 28 -1.59 -0.96 15.04
C SER A 28 -0.89 0.01 14.09
N GLU A 29 -0.59 1.21 14.56
CA GLU A 29 0.03 2.30 13.78
C GLU A 29 1.45 2.00 13.27
N GLY A 30 2.05 0.86 13.62
CA GLY A 30 3.38 0.44 13.14
C GLY A 30 3.38 -0.61 12.03
N SER A 31 2.22 -1.09 11.60
CA SER A 31 2.15 -2.25 10.69
C SER A 31 2.18 -1.88 9.20
N LEU A 32 1.99 -0.61 8.85
CA LEU A 32 2.05 -0.10 7.48
C LEU A 32 3.28 0.79 7.28
N LEU A 33 4.10 0.43 6.29
CA LEU A 33 5.20 1.25 5.80
C LEU A 33 4.77 2.01 4.55
N LEU A 34 5.00 3.31 4.51
CA LEU A 34 4.87 4.11 3.31
C LEU A 34 6.21 4.14 2.57
N THR A 35 6.23 3.78 1.29
CA THR A 35 7.44 3.79 0.47
C THR A 35 7.22 4.63 -0.78
N ASP A 36 7.95 5.73 -0.89
CA ASP A 36 7.95 6.57 -2.09
C ASP A 36 8.74 5.89 -3.21
N ILE A 37 8.06 5.57 -4.30
CA ILE A 37 8.67 4.91 -5.45
C ILE A 37 9.75 5.77 -6.11
N MET A 38 9.71 7.10 -5.94
CA MET A 38 10.67 8.03 -6.54
C MET A 38 12.09 7.90 -5.94
N THR A 39 12.22 7.17 -4.83
CA THR A 39 13.49 6.93 -4.16
C THR A 39 14.34 5.85 -4.86
N ASP A 40 13.74 4.99 -5.68
CA ASP A 40 14.43 3.86 -6.33
C ASP A 40 13.95 3.67 -7.77
N LYS A 41 14.89 3.67 -8.73
CA LYS A 41 14.59 3.46 -10.15
C LYS A 41 13.89 2.14 -10.44
N GLN A 42 14.14 1.09 -9.66
CA GLN A 42 13.45 -0.19 -9.79
C GLN A 42 11.98 -0.08 -9.39
N LEU A 43 11.68 0.67 -8.31
CA LEU A 43 10.31 0.92 -7.88
C LEU A 43 9.56 1.80 -8.88
N ILE A 44 10.22 2.81 -9.45
CA ILE A 44 9.66 3.62 -10.56
C ILE A 44 9.31 2.69 -11.73
N ALA A 45 10.27 1.89 -12.21
CA ALA A 45 10.04 0.99 -13.33
C ALA A 45 8.87 0.02 -13.08
N GLN A 46 8.71 -0.44 -11.85
CA GLN A 46 7.68 -1.40 -11.47
C GLN A 46 6.30 -0.76 -11.25
N TYR A 47 6.22 0.43 -10.64
CA TYR A 47 4.96 0.95 -10.11
C TYR A 47 4.53 2.33 -10.61
N GLN A 48 5.33 3.02 -11.44
CA GLN A 48 5.01 4.39 -11.90
C GLN A 48 3.60 4.57 -12.49
N VAL A 49 3.02 3.53 -13.10
CA VAL A 49 1.66 3.56 -13.68
C VAL A 49 0.60 2.88 -12.83
N SER A 50 0.99 2.27 -11.71
CA SER A 50 0.14 1.38 -10.92
C SER A 50 -0.03 1.85 -9.47
N ILE A 51 0.75 2.83 -9.01
CA ILE A 51 0.55 3.40 -7.67
C ILE A 51 -0.84 4.02 -7.52
N PRO A 52 -1.50 3.87 -6.37
CA PRO A 52 -1.01 3.20 -5.15
C PRO A 52 -1.10 1.66 -5.19
N VAL A 53 -0.10 1.00 -4.60
CA VAL A 53 -0.06 -0.48 -4.47
C VAL A 53 0.21 -0.88 -3.03
N LEU A 54 -0.71 -1.63 -2.43
CA LEU A 54 -0.51 -2.25 -1.12
C LEU A 54 0.14 -3.61 -1.30
N LYS A 55 1.22 -3.89 -0.57
CA LYS A 55 1.94 -5.16 -0.59
C LYS A 55 2.05 -5.73 0.82
N ASN A 56 1.89 -7.03 0.98
CA ASN A 56 2.13 -7.71 2.26
C ASN A 56 3.55 -8.28 2.35
N GLU A 57 3.93 -8.75 3.53
CA GLU A 57 5.23 -9.37 3.79
C GLU A 57 5.49 -10.65 2.96
N HIS A 58 4.44 -11.34 2.52
CA HIS A 58 4.53 -12.50 1.63
C HIS A 58 4.68 -12.14 0.14
N GLY A 59 4.66 -10.85 -0.19
CA GLY A 59 4.85 -10.36 -1.55
C GLY A 59 3.59 -10.26 -2.40
N GLN A 60 2.42 -10.61 -1.87
CA GLN A 60 1.13 -10.38 -2.55
C GLN A 60 0.85 -8.89 -2.65
N GLN A 61 0.11 -8.50 -3.69
CA GLN A 61 -0.13 -7.10 -4.03
C GLN A 61 -1.61 -6.86 -4.29
N LEU A 62 -2.09 -5.73 -3.79
CA LEU A 62 -3.40 -5.19 -4.06
C LEU A 62 -3.24 -3.83 -4.75
N PHE A 63 -3.66 -3.78 -6.01
CA PHE A 63 -3.55 -2.60 -6.85
C PHE A 63 -4.81 -1.76 -6.75
N TRP A 64 -4.65 -0.43 -6.73
CA TRP A 64 -5.78 0.48 -6.80
C TRP A 64 -6.50 0.38 -8.16
N PRO A 65 -7.83 0.55 -8.20
CA PRO A 65 -8.74 0.84 -7.09
C PRO A 65 -9.16 -0.40 -6.28
N PHE A 66 -9.27 -0.23 -4.96
CA PHE A 66 -9.76 -1.27 -4.05
C PHE A 66 -10.77 -0.71 -3.04
N THR A 67 -11.62 -1.58 -2.51
CA THR A 67 -12.62 -1.26 -1.48
C THR A 67 -12.10 -1.56 -0.07
N ALA A 68 -12.76 -1.02 0.96
CA ALA A 68 -12.44 -1.34 2.35
C ALA A 68 -12.51 -2.85 2.64
N GLU A 69 -13.50 -3.54 2.08
CA GLU A 69 -13.65 -5.01 2.21
C GLU A 69 -12.46 -5.75 1.60
N GLN A 70 -11.99 -5.35 0.41
CA GLN A 70 -10.81 -5.93 -0.21
C GLN A 70 -9.55 -5.70 0.64
N VAL A 71 -9.41 -4.52 1.24
CA VAL A 71 -8.30 -4.25 2.16
C VAL A 71 -8.41 -5.12 3.42
N GLN A 72 -9.58 -5.25 4.04
CA GLN A 72 -9.76 -6.11 5.21
C GLN A 72 -9.38 -7.56 4.92
N ILE A 73 -9.84 -8.12 3.79
CA ILE A 73 -9.47 -9.46 3.35
C ILE A 73 -7.94 -9.54 3.15
N PHE A 74 -7.36 -8.55 2.50
CA PHE A 74 -5.92 -8.52 2.23
C PHE A 74 -5.07 -8.45 3.50
N LEU A 75 -5.49 -7.66 4.50
CA LEU A 75 -4.82 -7.56 5.80
C LEU A 75 -4.90 -8.89 6.55
N ALA A 76 -6.01 -9.63 6.46
CA ALA A 76 -6.16 -10.93 7.10
C ALA A 76 -5.30 -12.05 6.48
N LEU A 77 -4.79 -11.88 5.25
CA LEU A 77 -3.91 -12.86 4.60
C LEU A 77 -2.47 -12.85 5.12
N ALA A 78 -2.10 -11.81 5.88
CA ALA A 78 -0.74 -11.60 6.38
C ALA A 78 -0.71 -11.55 7.92
N ASP A 79 -1.76 -12.05 8.59
CA ASP A 79 -1.77 -12.19 10.03
C ASP A 79 -1.13 -13.50 10.51
#